data_AF-A0A7G4RIX3-F1
#
_entry.id   AF-A0A7G4RIX3-F1
#
_cell.length_a   1.000
_cell.length_b   1.000
_cell.length_c   1.000
_cell.angle_alpha   90.00
_cell.angle_beta   90.00
_cell.angle_gamma   90.00
#
_symmetry.space_group_name_H-M   'P 1'
#
loop_
_entity.id
_entity.type
_entity.pdbx_description
1 polymer ?
#
loop_
_entity_poly.entity_id
_entity_poly.type
_entity_poly.pdbx_seq_one_letter_code
_entity_poly.pdbx_strand_id
1 'polypeptide(L)'
;MKYTITFCVFDHTVGGNPFWHGSFFLSMLDENKQLLEVVEAWGFYGVSSTGDKSSWFEQFKNKYHLDVDFQGNHGMLINEEVRFMDLGHGLHGYTFELDQDNFELLQKRCAKAVAEQEAAIKEVIGDGQNFKTDPSKKGRVYQEEAYSRQIFEIEQIKARIEGRPSRLKPFDFRLSFDLAGPSLKNSNTCKTRAVSLLEGILSEEQLAPFKNSSLPRLIPGLEPILLHSEGPLHTHKKASGKEVFYRDKKQDKEVKLYWSVPPQCFDKLSEDTENLFKIDETYRDEVKNIVSRLQRLEWLIRNASLPEKYKEYQESLIQRIISCYKAFATVQLKNENKATGWQGSILSFFSLPRSCEEKKLQDKIQRAKLLFNSLYMAVVDDWSIYDEYPSETSTIEDAEDYNVLEALAAYLSTEDKISLCKIIGRSYLQNEETPEMVTLSVIN
;
A
#
# COMPACT_ATOMS: atom_id res chain seq x y z
N MET A 1 -25.05 -4.32 3.08
CA MET A 1 -23.59 -4.12 3.24
C MET A 1 -22.85 -5.31 2.69
N LYS A 2 -21.70 -5.08 2.03
CA LYS A 2 -20.81 -6.13 1.51
C LYS A 2 -19.53 -6.15 2.33
N TYR A 3 -19.11 -7.34 2.76
CA TYR A 3 -17.94 -7.54 3.60
C TYR A 3 -16.93 -8.39 2.86
N THR A 4 -15.66 -7.98 2.89
CA THR A 4 -14.59 -8.75 2.25
C THR A 4 -13.38 -8.85 3.15
N ILE A 5 -12.61 -9.90 2.91
CA ILE A 5 -11.27 -10.05 3.43
C ILE A 5 -10.28 -10.23 2.30
N THR A 6 -9.15 -9.54 2.38
CA THR A 6 -8.09 -9.67 1.38
C THR A 6 -6.83 -10.19 2.05
N PHE A 7 -6.37 -11.38 1.65
CA PHE A 7 -5.01 -11.79 1.95
C PHE A 7 -4.07 -11.01 1.03
N CYS A 8 -3.05 -10.38 1.59
CA CYS A 8 -2.19 -9.47 0.84
C CYS A 8 -0.73 -9.58 1.24
N VAL A 9 0.12 -9.14 0.34
CA VAL A 9 1.57 -9.15 0.49
C VAL A 9 2.15 -7.81 0.06
N PHE A 10 3.05 -7.27 0.88
CA PHE A 10 3.87 -6.11 0.58
C PHE A 10 5.20 -6.58 0.01
N ASP A 11 5.49 -6.19 -1.23
CA ASP A 11 6.76 -6.45 -1.87
C ASP A 11 7.86 -5.46 -1.45
N HIS A 12 9.06 -5.70 -1.96
CA HIS A 12 10.25 -4.89 -1.67
C HIS A 12 10.16 -3.40 -2.08
N THR A 13 9.20 -3.01 -2.92
CA THR A 13 9.08 -1.63 -3.44
C THR A 13 8.40 -0.67 -2.47
N VAL A 14 7.80 -1.17 -1.39
CA VAL A 14 7.13 -0.40 -0.32
C VAL A 14 7.80 -0.55 1.04
N GLY A 15 9.11 -0.83 1.03
CA GLY A 15 9.90 -1.02 2.26
C GLY A 15 9.80 -2.43 2.84
N GLY A 16 9.20 -3.38 2.11
CA GLY A 16 9.22 -4.80 2.46
C GLY A 16 10.64 -5.38 2.35
N ASN A 17 10.92 -6.40 3.16
CA ASN A 17 12.15 -7.18 3.03
C ASN A 17 12.13 -8.02 1.72
N PRO A 18 13.27 -8.62 1.30
CA PRO A 18 13.32 -9.44 0.08
C PRO A 18 12.37 -10.66 0.06
N PHE A 19 11.92 -11.10 1.24
CA PHE A 19 10.96 -12.20 1.39
C PHE A 19 9.50 -11.76 1.33
N TRP A 20 9.28 -10.45 1.25
CA TRP A 20 7.98 -9.78 1.31
C TRP A 20 7.32 -9.96 2.69
N HIS A 21 6.30 -9.16 2.95
CA HIS A 21 5.54 -9.22 4.20
C HIS A 21 4.09 -9.61 3.90
N GLY A 22 3.56 -10.60 4.63
CA GLY A 22 2.19 -11.07 4.48
C GLY A 22 1.28 -10.47 5.55
N SER A 23 0.08 -10.08 5.14
CA SER A 23 -0.93 -9.41 5.96
C SER A 23 -2.33 -9.77 5.46
N PHE A 24 -3.36 -9.28 6.12
CA PHE A 24 -4.72 -9.29 5.57
C PHE A 24 -5.50 -8.05 5.95
N PHE A 25 -6.47 -7.69 5.11
CA PHE A 25 -7.33 -6.52 5.29
C PHE A 25 -8.78 -6.93 5.38
N LEU A 26 -9.53 -6.25 6.23
CA LEU A 26 -10.97 -6.34 6.31
C LEU A 26 -11.56 -5.09 5.66
N SER A 27 -12.42 -5.29 4.66
CA SER A 27 -13.07 -4.19 3.96
C SER A 27 -14.59 -4.29 4.02
N MET A 28 -15.24 -3.14 4.05
CA MET A 28 -16.69 -3.00 4.06
C MET A 28 -17.13 -1.96 3.03
N LEU A 29 -18.14 -2.30 2.23
CA LEU A 29 -18.73 -1.36 1.29
C LEU A 29 -19.64 -0.37 2.04
N ASP A 30 -19.25 0.90 2.05
CA ASP A 30 -20.12 2.01 2.45
C ASP A 30 -21.08 2.31 1.29
N GLU A 31 -22.33 1.87 1.42
CA GLU A 31 -23.36 2.04 0.39
C GLU A 31 -23.74 3.52 0.16
N ASN A 32 -23.56 4.38 1.16
CA ASN A 32 -23.86 5.81 1.03
C ASN A 32 -22.78 6.53 0.21
N LYS A 33 -21.51 6.20 0.48
CA LYS A 33 -20.37 6.76 -0.27
C LYS A 33 -20.07 6.03 -1.57
N GLN A 34 -20.62 4.82 -1.72
CA GLN A 34 -20.27 3.90 -2.80
C GLN A 34 -18.77 3.57 -2.84
N LEU A 35 -18.12 3.48 -1.68
CA LEU A 35 -16.68 3.22 -1.54
C LEU A 35 -16.45 1.99 -0.68
N LEU A 36 -15.50 1.15 -1.11
CA LEU A 36 -15.04 0.01 -0.31
C LEU A 36 -13.95 0.50 0.66
N GLU A 37 -14.28 0.61 1.94
CA GLU A 37 -13.37 1.05 3.01
C GLU A 37 -12.58 -0.12 3.58
N VAL A 38 -11.27 0.03 3.74
CA VAL A 38 -10.43 -0.85 4.54
C VAL A 38 -10.55 -0.43 6.01
N VAL A 39 -11.36 -1.15 6.78
CA VAL A 39 -11.66 -0.82 8.17
C VAL A 39 -10.54 -1.27 9.10
N GLU A 40 -9.95 -2.44 8.84
CA GLU A 40 -8.83 -3.00 9.60
C GLU A 40 -7.80 -3.63 8.65
N ALA A 41 -6.53 -3.55 9.04
CA ALA A 41 -5.42 -4.13 8.29
C ALA A 41 -4.41 -4.69 9.27
N TRP A 42 -4.15 -5.99 9.21
CA TRP A 42 -3.39 -6.71 10.22
C TRP A 42 -2.14 -7.37 9.63
N GLY A 43 -1.01 -7.11 10.27
CA GLY A 43 0.29 -7.72 10.00
C GLY A 43 0.83 -8.43 11.24
N PHE A 44 1.62 -9.47 11.04
CA PHE A 44 2.31 -10.15 12.13
C PHE A 44 3.82 -9.97 11.99
N TYR A 45 4.43 -9.28 12.95
CA TYR A 45 5.83 -8.86 12.87
C TYR A 45 6.67 -9.58 13.92
N GLY A 46 7.82 -10.11 13.51
CA GLY A 46 8.82 -10.64 14.43
C GLY A 46 9.39 -9.52 15.31
N VAL A 47 9.44 -9.75 16.61
CA VAL A 47 10.10 -8.88 17.58
C VAL A 47 11.55 -9.35 17.64
N SER A 48 12.53 -8.53 17.27
CA SER A 48 13.94 -8.94 17.30
C SER A 48 14.53 -8.63 18.67
N SER A 49 15.15 -9.64 19.29
CA SER A 49 16.00 -9.42 20.46
C SER A 49 17.33 -8.95 19.92
N THR A 50 17.87 -7.83 20.42
CA THR A 50 19.20 -7.36 20.02
C THR A 50 20.26 -8.35 20.50
N GLY A 51 20.51 -9.38 19.69
CA GLY A 51 21.60 -10.33 19.88
C GLY A 51 22.97 -9.72 19.61
N ASP A 52 24.01 -10.48 19.94
CA ASP A 52 25.41 -10.05 19.83
C ASP A 52 25.77 -9.64 18.38
N LYS A 53 25.96 -8.32 18.18
CA LYS A 53 26.21 -7.66 16.89
C LYS A 53 27.48 -8.14 16.17
N SER A 54 28.32 -8.93 16.86
CA SER A 54 29.60 -9.43 16.38
C SER A 54 29.50 -10.74 15.57
N SER A 55 28.34 -11.42 15.56
CA SER A 55 28.23 -12.70 14.84
C SER A 55 28.18 -12.51 13.31
N TRP A 56 28.75 -13.48 12.58
CA TRP A 56 28.64 -13.56 11.11
C TRP A 56 27.17 -13.56 10.63
N PHE A 57 26.26 -14.11 11.45
CA PHE A 57 24.83 -14.13 11.18
C PHE A 57 24.17 -12.74 11.27
N GLU A 58 24.57 -11.89 12.22
CA GLU A 58 24.11 -10.50 12.30
C GLU A 58 24.65 -9.67 11.11
N GLN A 59 25.87 -9.97 10.64
CA GLN A 59 26.38 -9.34 9.41
C GLN A 59 25.56 -9.73 8.17
N PHE A 60 25.11 -10.99 8.07
CA PHE A 60 24.18 -11.42 7.02
C PHE A 60 22.82 -10.70 7.15
N LYS A 61 22.24 -10.63 8.35
CA LYS A 61 20.99 -9.90 8.61
C LYS A 61 21.08 -8.44 8.17
N ASN A 62 22.15 -7.75 8.56
CA ASN A 62 22.41 -6.37 8.19
C ASN A 62 22.58 -6.19 6.67
N LYS A 63 23.30 -7.10 6.00
CA LYS A 63 23.53 -7.05 4.55
C LYS A 63 22.25 -7.18 3.73
N TYR A 64 21.27 -7.94 4.22
CA TYR A 64 20.00 -8.20 3.52
C TYR A 64 18.80 -7.47 4.15
N HIS A 65 19.05 -6.53 5.07
CA HIS A 65 18.01 -5.78 5.80
C HIS A 65 16.96 -6.68 6.47
N LEU A 66 17.40 -7.80 7.05
CA LEU A 66 16.55 -8.77 7.73
C LEU A 66 16.52 -8.47 9.24
N ASP A 67 15.54 -7.68 9.68
CA ASP A 67 15.27 -7.42 11.11
C ASP A 67 14.39 -8.51 11.74
N VAL A 68 14.83 -9.77 11.62
CA VAL A 68 14.11 -10.95 12.10
C VAL A 68 15.07 -11.94 12.75
N ASP A 69 14.68 -12.48 13.89
CA ASP A 69 15.45 -13.53 14.54
C ASP A 69 15.13 -14.89 13.89
N PHE A 70 16.18 -15.66 13.59
CA PHE A 70 16.02 -16.94 12.94
C PHE A 70 15.43 -18.01 13.88
N GLN A 71 15.60 -17.86 15.20
CA GLN A 71 15.09 -18.81 16.20
C GLN A 71 14.79 -18.13 17.55
N GLY A 72 13.76 -18.64 18.25
CA GLY A 72 13.55 -18.41 19.68
C GLY A 72 12.86 -17.10 20.06
N ASN A 73 12.25 -16.39 19.10
CA ASN A 73 11.50 -15.17 19.37
C ASN A 73 10.02 -15.29 19.01
N HIS A 74 9.23 -14.31 19.43
CA HIS A 74 7.81 -14.23 19.13
C HIS A 74 7.53 -13.11 18.13
N GLY A 75 6.33 -13.17 17.54
CA GLY A 75 5.79 -12.08 16.78
C GLY A 75 4.61 -11.40 17.47
N MET A 76 4.28 -10.20 16.99
CA MET A 76 3.19 -9.37 17.46
C MET A 76 2.22 -9.09 16.32
N LEU A 77 0.92 -9.20 16.61
CA LEU A 77 -0.12 -8.80 15.67
C LEU A 77 -0.30 -7.28 15.81
N ILE A 78 -0.11 -6.55 14.71
CA ILE A 78 -0.07 -5.09 14.69
C ILE A 78 -0.93 -4.60 13.52
N ASN A 79 -1.57 -3.45 13.68
CA ASN A 79 -2.22 -2.79 12.56
C ASN A 79 -1.17 -2.28 11.55
N GLU A 80 -1.40 -2.56 10.28
CA GLU A 80 -0.59 -2.05 9.18
C GLU A 80 -0.64 -0.52 9.13
N GLU A 81 0.46 0.09 8.69
CA GLU A 81 0.56 1.54 8.59
C GLU A 81 0.12 2.01 7.21
N VAL A 82 -0.84 2.94 7.19
CA VAL A 82 -1.45 3.48 5.96
C VAL A 82 -0.42 3.98 4.95
N ARG A 83 0.68 4.57 5.44
CA ARG A 83 1.78 5.10 4.60
C ARG A 83 2.47 4.09 3.68
N PHE A 84 2.28 2.79 3.92
CA PHE A 84 2.82 1.73 3.06
C PHE A 84 1.75 1.15 2.12
N MET A 85 0.49 1.51 2.30
CA MET A 85 -0.66 0.92 1.63
C MET A 85 -1.19 1.77 0.48
N ASP A 86 -0.92 3.07 0.48
CA ASP A 86 -1.50 4.06 -0.44
C ASP A 86 -0.51 4.61 -1.49
N LEU A 87 0.63 3.94 -1.66
CA LEU A 87 1.72 4.39 -2.55
C LEU A 87 1.46 4.13 -4.04
N GLY A 88 0.41 3.38 -4.37
CA GLY A 88 0.05 3.01 -5.74
C GLY A 88 0.89 1.89 -6.36
N HIS A 89 1.72 1.20 -5.56
CA HIS A 89 2.49 0.04 -6.00
C HIS A 89 2.84 -0.85 -4.80
N GLY A 90 3.38 -2.04 -5.10
CA GLY A 90 4.02 -2.93 -4.12
C GLY A 90 3.09 -3.75 -3.23
N LEU A 91 1.78 -3.54 -3.32
CA LEU A 91 0.77 -4.32 -2.62
C LEU A 91 0.06 -5.26 -3.58
N HIS A 92 0.02 -6.54 -3.25
CA HIS A 92 -0.63 -7.58 -4.05
C HIS A 92 -1.52 -8.45 -3.18
N GLY A 93 -2.60 -9.01 -3.70
CA GLY A 93 -3.41 -9.91 -2.88
C GLY A 93 -4.53 -10.63 -3.61
N TYR A 94 -5.36 -11.29 -2.82
CA TYR A 94 -6.52 -12.05 -3.26
C TYR A 94 -7.65 -11.84 -2.25
N THR A 95 -8.86 -11.60 -2.75
CA THR A 95 -9.99 -11.22 -1.91
C THR A 95 -11.03 -12.34 -1.78
N PHE A 96 -11.71 -12.39 -0.65
CA PHE A 96 -12.81 -13.31 -0.38
C PHE A 96 -13.98 -12.49 0.13
N GLU A 97 -15.15 -12.69 -0.44
CA GLU A 97 -16.39 -12.18 0.13
C GLU A 97 -16.73 -12.99 1.40
N LEU A 98 -17.13 -12.29 2.46
CA LEU A 98 -17.56 -12.89 3.72
C LEU A 98 -19.00 -12.50 4.03
N ASP A 99 -19.69 -13.36 4.76
CA ASP A 99 -20.87 -12.94 5.51
C ASP A 99 -20.46 -12.08 6.72
N GLN A 100 -21.45 -11.39 7.30
CA GLN A 100 -21.23 -10.49 8.43
C GLN A 100 -20.72 -11.22 9.68
N ASP A 101 -21.24 -12.43 9.95
CA ASP A 101 -20.91 -13.19 11.15
C ASP A 101 -19.43 -13.59 11.15
N ASN A 102 -18.93 -14.07 10.01
CA ASN A 102 -17.53 -14.43 9.80
C ASN A 102 -16.61 -13.20 9.83
N PHE A 103 -17.06 -12.07 9.26
CA PHE A 103 -16.34 -10.81 9.32
C PHE A 103 -16.16 -10.32 10.77
N GLU A 104 -17.24 -10.25 11.53
CA GLU A 104 -17.22 -9.84 12.95
C GLU A 104 -16.46 -10.84 13.82
N LEU A 105 -16.57 -12.14 13.53
CA LEU A 105 -15.83 -13.18 14.23
C LEU A 105 -14.33 -12.98 14.05
N LEU A 106 -13.87 -12.65 12.85
CA LEU A 106 -12.44 -12.38 12.61
C LEU A 106 -11.97 -11.13 13.35
N GLN A 107 -12.75 -10.03 13.34
CA GLN A 107 -12.43 -8.83 14.12
C GLN A 107 -12.26 -9.17 15.61
N LYS A 108 -13.20 -9.94 16.18
CA LYS A 108 -13.14 -10.41 17.57
C LYS A 108 -11.91 -11.28 17.83
N ARG A 109 -11.55 -12.17 16.90
CA ARG A 109 -10.33 -13.01 17.00
C ARG A 109 -9.06 -12.16 17.01
N CYS A 110 -8.96 -11.16 16.13
CA CYS A 110 -7.81 -10.26 16.08
C CYS A 110 -7.68 -9.43 17.36
N ALA A 111 -8.76 -8.77 17.79
CA ALA A 111 -8.78 -7.98 19.01
C ALA A 111 -8.42 -8.82 20.25
N LYS A 112 -8.95 -10.03 20.35
CA LYS A 112 -8.61 -10.98 21.42
C LYS A 112 -7.14 -11.37 21.37
N ALA A 113 -6.60 -11.69 20.19
CA ALA A 113 -5.20 -12.08 20.04
C ALA A 113 -4.25 -10.95 20.49
N VAL A 114 -4.53 -9.69 20.11
CA VAL A 114 -3.74 -8.54 20.56
C VAL A 114 -3.81 -8.39 22.08
N ALA A 115 -5.02 -8.39 22.66
CA ALA A 115 -5.20 -8.25 24.09
C ALA A 115 -4.50 -9.37 24.89
N GLU A 116 -4.54 -10.62 24.39
CA GLU A 116 -3.82 -11.75 25.00
C GLU A 116 -2.30 -11.60 24.90
N GLN A 117 -1.77 -11.08 23.78
CA GLN A 117 -0.34 -10.80 23.62
C GLN A 117 0.12 -9.71 24.58
N GLU A 118 -0.61 -8.60 24.67
CA GLU A 118 -0.31 -7.49 25.59
C GLU A 118 -0.39 -7.92 27.05
N ALA A 119 -1.42 -8.69 27.42
CA ALA A 119 -1.58 -9.22 28.77
C ALA A 119 -0.42 -10.18 29.14
N ALA A 120 -0.02 -11.07 28.23
CA ALA A 120 1.10 -11.98 28.45
C ALA A 120 2.40 -11.21 28.69
N ILE A 121 2.69 -10.20 27.88
CA ILE A 121 3.88 -9.35 28.02
C ILE A 121 3.86 -8.63 29.37
N LYS A 122 2.74 -7.98 29.71
CA LYS A 122 2.57 -7.26 30.97
C LYS A 122 2.72 -8.16 32.20
N GLU A 123 2.15 -9.36 32.17
CA GLU A 123 2.26 -10.35 33.26
C GLU A 123 3.68 -10.90 33.44
N VAL A 124 4.47 -10.96 32.37
CA VAL A 124 5.86 -11.41 32.46
C VAL A 124 6.75 -10.28 32.97
N ILE A 125 6.53 -9.05 32.51
CA ILE A 125 7.27 -7.87 32.97
C ILE A 125 6.97 -7.57 34.45
N GLY A 126 5.71 -7.77 34.86
CA GLY A 126 5.24 -7.48 36.21
C GLY A 126 5.45 -6.00 36.57
N ASP A 127 6.05 -5.75 37.74
CA ASP A 127 6.35 -4.39 38.22
C ASP A 127 7.62 -3.79 37.58
N GLY A 128 8.20 -4.41 36.55
CA GLY A 128 9.36 -3.90 35.81
C GLY A 128 10.70 -3.97 36.56
N GLN A 129 10.74 -4.49 37.80
CA GLN A 129 11.98 -4.56 38.59
C GLN A 129 13.07 -5.44 37.96
N ASN A 130 12.67 -6.45 37.18
CA ASN A 130 13.57 -7.42 36.54
C ASN A 130 13.96 -7.05 35.10
N PHE A 131 13.28 -6.08 34.48
CA PHE A 131 13.48 -5.68 33.09
C PHE A 131 13.81 -4.19 33.03
N LYS A 132 15.10 -3.85 33.11
CA LYS A 132 15.55 -2.46 33.09
C LYS A 132 15.58 -1.94 31.66
N THR A 133 14.59 -1.13 31.30
CA THR A 133 14.58 -0.41 30.03
C THR A 133 15.09 1.01 30.22
N ASP A 134 15.79 1.53 29.21
CA ASP A 134 16.16 2.94 29.14
C ASP A 134 14.90 3.74 28.72
N PRO A 135 14.35 4.62 29.56
CA PRO A 135 13.13 5.37 29.23
C PRO A 135 13.29 6.27 28.00
N SER A 136 14.53 6.63 27.64
CA SER A 136 14.83 7.46 26.47
C SER A 136 14.79 6.67 25.16
N LYS A 137 14.89 5.34 25.21
CA LYS A 137 14.82 4.46 24.04
C LYS A 137 13.41 3.90 23.89
N LYS A 138 12.67 4.40 22.91
CA LYS A 138 11.41 3.78 22.48
C LYS A 138 11.72 2.46 21.78
N GLY A 139 11.15 1.36 22.27
CA GLY A 139 11.09 0.11 21.52
C GLY A 139 10.25 0.29 20.26
N ARG A 140 10.48 -0.56 19.25
CA ARG A 140 9.77 -0.50 17.97
C ARG A 140 8.35 -1.05 18.11
N VAL A 141 8.19 -2.13 18.87
CA VAL A 141 6.89 -2.77 19.11
C VAL A 141 6.37 -2.50 20.52
N TYR A 142 7.20 -2.72 21.54
CA TYR A 142 6.93 -2.37 22.94
C TYR A 142 8.24 -2.04 23.65
N GLN A 143 8.17 -1.37 24.81
CA GLN A 143 9.32 -0.78 25.48
C GLN A 143 10.40 -1.81 25.88
N GLU A 144 9.99 -2.99 26.34
CA GLU A 144 10.85 -4.09 26.78
C GLU A 144 11.28 -5.04 25.64
N GLU A 145 11.18 -4.62 24.37
CA GLU A 145 11.53 -5.44 23.19
C GLU A 145 12.93 -6.06 23.25
N ALA A 146 13.90 -5.40 23.91
CA ALA A 146 15.23 -5.97 24.14
C ALA A 146 15.23 -7.32 24.89
N TYR A 147 14.18 -7.58 25.67
CA TYR A 147 13.99 -8.80 26.47
C TYR A 147 12.98 -9.77 25.83
N SER A 148 12.57 -9.55 24.57
CA SER A 148 11.48 -10.28 23.93
C SER A 148 11.64 -11.81 23.97
N ARG A 149 12.87 -12.30 23.83
CA ARG A 149 13.19 -13.74 23.94
C ARG A 149 12.91 -14.29 25.34
N GLN A 150 13.36 -13.61 26.38
CA GLN A 150 13.12 -14.03 27.77
C GLN A 150 11.63 -13.97 28.10
N ILE A 151 10.95 -12.92 27.63
CA ILE A 151 9.50 -12.76 27.78
C ILE A 151 8.77 -13.96 27.17
N PHE A 152 9.17 -14.36 25.96
CA PHE A 152 8.60 -15.50 25.27
C PHE A 152 8.86 -16.83 25.99
N GLU A 153 10.09 -17.08 26.42
CA GLU A 153 10.46 -18.30 27.15
C GLU A 153 9.65 -18.44 28.45
N ILE A 154 9.47 -17.36 29.21
CA ILE A 154 8.67 -17.37 30.46
C ILE A 154 7.20 -17.66 30.16
N GLU A 155 6.60 -17.03 29.15
CA GLU A 155 5.21 -17.30 28.77
C GLU A 155 5.01 -18.75 28.31
N GLN A 156 5.97 -19.33 27.57
CA GLN A 156 5.91 -20.75 27.20
C GLN A 156 5.93 -21.67 28.43
N ILE A 157 6.75 -21.36 29.43
CA ILE A 157 6.82 -22.12 30.68
C ILE A 157 5.50 -21.99 31.44
N LYS A 158 4.97 -20.77 31.62
CA LYS A 158 3.67 -20.52 32.26
C LYS A 158 2.54 -21.29 31.58
N ALA A 159 2.45 -21.17 30.26
CA ALA A 159 1.45 -21.86 29.45
C ALA A 159 1.51 -23.39 29.61
N ARG A 160 2.72 -23.96 29.68
CA ARG A 160 2.93 -25.40 29.93
C ARG A 160 2.47 -25.81 31.33
N ILE A 161 2.78 -25.03 32.36
CA ILE A 161 2.37 -25.30 33.75
C ILE A 161 0.83 -25.25 33.87
N GLU A 162 0.20 -24.29 33.20
CA GLU A 162 -1.25 -24.07 33.21
C GLU A 162 -2.02 -24.99 32.24
N GLY A 163 -1.32 -25.82 31.44
CA GLY A 163 -1.95 -26.74 30.48
C GLY A 163 -2.66 -26.04 29.32
N ARG A 164 -2.25 -24.83 28.96
CA ARG A 164 -2.85 -24.02 27.87
C ARG A 164 -1.83 -23.72 26.76
N PRO A 165 -2.27 -23.36 25.54
CA PRO A 165 -1.36 -22.84 24.53
C PRO A 165 -0.75 -21.48 24.95
N SER A 166 0.48 -21.23 24.51
CA SER A 166 1.15 -19.92 24.68
C SER A 166 0.35 -18.83 23.96
N ARG A 167 0.15 -17.69 24.63
CA ARG A 167 -0.49 -16.50 24.05
C ARG A 167 0.42 -15.82 23.02
N LEU A 168 1.71 -15.76 23.33
CA LEU A 168 2.74 -15.32 22.39
C LEU A 168 3.02 -16.43 21.37
N LYS A 169 3.02 -16.07 20.08
CA LYS A 169 3.24 -17.01 18.98
C LYS A 169 4.65 -16.84 18.41
N PRO A 170 5.33 -17.94 18.05
CA PRO A 170 6.69 -17.86 17.52
C PRO A 170 6.74 -17.06 16.22
N PHE A 171 7.85 -16.37 15.99
CA PHE A 171 8.23 -15.84 14.69
C PHE A 171 9.66 -16.30 14.42
N ASP A 172 9.83 -17.30 13.56
CA ASP A 172 11.10 -17.95 13.29
C ASP A 172 11.19 -18.48 11.85
N PHE A 173 12.40 -18.50 11.30
CA PHE A 173 12.68 -19.07 9.98
C PHE A 173 13.41 -20.40 10.16
N ARG A 174 12.68 -21.50 9.98
CA ARG A 174 13.20 -22.86 10.13
C ARG A 174 13.56 -23.45 8.77
N LEU A 175 14.87 -23.48 8.50
CA LEU A 175 15.42 -24.17 7.34
C LEU A 175 15.42 -25.69 7.60
N SER A 176 14.64 -26.43 6.81
CA SER A 176 14.72 -27.88 6.68
C SER A 176 15.29 -28.26 5.31
N PHE A 177 15.71 -29.51 5.15
CA PHE A 177 16.08 -30.08 3.86
C PHE A 177 15.08 -31.19 3.53
N ASP A 178 14.27 -30.95 2.50
CA ASP A 178 13.34 -31.93 1.97
C ASP A 178 13.96 -32.57 0.71
N LEU A 179 13.34 -33.62 0.15
CA LEU A 179 13.83 -34.29 -1.08
C LEU A 179 13.95 -33.34 -2.29
N ALA A 180 13.29 -32.18 -2.26
CA ALA A 180 13.35 -31.14 -3.27
C ALA A 180 14.38 -30.02 -2.95
N GLY A 181 15.19 -30.17 -1.90
CA GLY A 181 16.20 -29.21 -1.47
C GLY A 181 15.82 -28.43 -0.20
N PRO A 182 16.49 -27.29 0.07
CA PRO A 182 16.21 -26.47 1.24
C PRO A 182 14.77 -25.95 1.23
N SER A 183 14.10 -26.04 2.38
CA SER A 183 12.67 -25.78 2.57
C SER A 183 12.48 -24.93 3.82
N LEU A 184 11.56 -23.97 3.74
CA LEU A 184 11.16 -23.15 4.89
C LEU A 184 9.74 -23.48 5.37
N LYS A 185 9.16 -24.61 4.91
CA LYS A 185 7.75 -24.96 5.15
C LYS A 185 7.37 -24.99 6.64
N ASN A 186 8.32 -25.28 7.52
CA ASN A 186 8.09 -25.35 8.96
C ASN A 186 8.35 -24.02 9.70
N SER A 187 8.56 -22.91 8.98
CA SER A 187 8.80 -21.58 9.56
C SER A 187 7.52 -20.94 10.10
N ASN A 188 7.63 -20.17 11.17
CA ASN A 188 6.54 -19.35 11.69
C ASN A 188 6.74 -17.90 11.24
N THR A 189 5.96 -17.45 10.26
CA THR A 189 6.13 -16.14 9.63
C THR A 189 4.85 -15.34 9.69
N CYS A 190 4.91 -14.11 9.17
CA CYS A 190 3.74 -13.26 8.96
C CYS A 190 2.62 -13.99 8.21
N LYS A 191 2.98 -14.75 7.17
CA LYS A 191 2.02 -15.53 6.38
C LYS A 191 1.39 -16.68 7.17
N THR A 192 2.18 -17.50 7.85
CA THR A 192 1.60 -18.65 8.57
C THR A 192 0.66 -18.18 9.67
N ARG A 193 0.98 -17.05 10.32
CA ARG A 193 0.09 -16.44 11.30
C ARG A 193 -1.18 -15.87 10.67
N ALA A 194 -1.08 -15.17 9.56
CA ALA A 194 -2.25 -14.70 8.81
C ALA A 194 -3.16 -15.88 8.46
N VAL A 195 -2.63 -16.93 7.82
CA VAL A 195 -3.41 -18.14 7.48
C VAL A 195 -4.07 -18.75 8.71
N SER A 196 -3.36 -18.91 9.83
CA SER A 196 -3.92 -19.45 11.08
C SER A 196 -5.08 -18.62 11.64
N LEU A 197 -5.10 -17.30 11.45
CA LEU A 197 -6.23 -16.46 11.87
C LEU A 197 -7.47 -16.66 10.98
N LEU A 198 -7.25 -17.01 9.70
CA LEU A 198 -8.28 -17.25 8.70
C LEU A 198 -8.85 -18.68 8.73
N GLU A 199 -8.20 -19.62 9.42
CA GLU A 199 -8.70 -20.98 9.58
C GLU A 199 -10.08 -21.01 10.24
N GLY A 200 -11.02 -21.72 9.63
CA GLY A 200 -12.41 -21.78 10.07
C GLY A 200 -13.23 -20.52 9.75
N ILE A 201 -12.65 -19.51 9.08
CA ILE A 201 -13.38 -18.43 8.39
C ILE A 201 -13.42 -18.74 6.90
N LEU A 202 -12.26 -19.07 6.32
CA LEU A 202 -12.13 -19.54 4.95
C LEU A 202 -12.06 -21.07 4.92
N SER A 203 -12.48 -21.65 3.80
CA SER A 203 -12.39 -23.10 3.59
C SER A 203 -10.94 -23.57 3.41
N GLU A 204 -10.69 -24.87 3.61
CA GLU A 204 -9.36 -25.44 3.36
C GLU A 204 -8.93 -25.29 1.90
N GLU A 205 -9.87 -25.36 0.96
CA GLU A 205 -9.61 -25.16 -0.47
C GLU A 205 -9.16 -23.72 -0.75
N GLN A 206 -9.82 -22.74 -0.12
CA GLN A 206 -9.45 -21.33 -0.23
C GLN A 206 -8.08 -21.03 0.39
N LEU A 207 -7.73 -21.71 1.48
CA LEU A 207 -6.45 -21.50 2.17
C LEU A 207 -5.28 -22.29 1.57
N ALA A 208 -5.54 -23.35 0.82
CA ALA A 208 -4.51 -24.23 0.27
C ALA A 208 -3.40 -23.50 -0.51
N PRO A 209 -3.68 -22.51 -1.39
CA PRO A 209 -2.63 -21.77 -2.10
C PRO A 209 -1.63 -21.05 -1.18
N PHE A 210 -2.09 -20.61 0.00
CA PHE A 210 -1.29 -19.85 0.95
C PHE A 210 -0.44 -20.74 1.87
N LYS A 211 -0.84 -22.02 2.05
CA LYS A 211 -0.18 -23.02 2.91
C LYS A 211 1.04 -23.70 2.26
N ASN A 212 1.19 -23.63 0.93
CA ASN A 212 2.23 -24.37 0.19
C ASN A 212 3.70 -23.96 0.47
N SER A 213 3.89 -22.78 1.06
CA SER A 213 5.20 -22.23 1.42
C SER A 213 5.03 -21.37 2.67
N SER A 214 6.10 -20.98 3.36
CA SER A 214 6.07 -19.93 4.40
C SER A 214 6.41 -18.54 3.88
N LEU A 215 6.89 -18.43 2.62
CA LEU A 215 7.27 -17.17 1.98
C LEU A 215 6.09 -16.53 1.25
N PRO A 216 5.74 -15.26 1.53
CA PRO A 216 4.68 -14.54 0.82
C PRO A 216 4.92 -14.40 -0.69
N ARG A 217 6.16 -14.14 -1.12
CA ARG A 217 6.52 -13.96 -2.54
C ARG A 217 6.17 -15.14 -3.45
N LEU A 218 6.02 -16.34 -2.90
CA LEU A 218 5.77 -17.56 -3.67
C LEU A 218 4.28 -17.88 -3.84
N ILE A 219 3.37 -16.98 -3.41
CA ILE A 219 1.94 -17.18 -3.62
C ILE A 219 1.59 -16.83 -5.08
N PRO A 220 1.05 -17.78 -5.87
CA PRO A 220 0.64 -17.51 -7.24
C PRO A 220 -0.69 -16.75 -7.30
N GLY A 221 -0.94 -16.06 -8.41
CA GLY A 221 -2.26 -15.51 -8.73
C GLY A 221 -2.70 -14.28 -7.92
N LEU A 222 -1.78 -13.60 -7.24
CA LEU A 222 -2.09 -12.36 -6.54
C LEU A 222 -2.21 -11.20 -7.54
N GLU A 223 -3.26 -10.41 -7.40
CA GLU A 223 -3.48 -9.21 -8.21
C GLU A 223 -2.86 -7.97 -7.54
N PRO A 224 -2.44 -6.95 -8.31
CA PRO A 224 -2.07 -5.67 -7.72
C PRO A 224 -3.27 -5.02 -7.02
N ILE A 225 -3.05 -4.57 -5.78
CA ILE A 225 -4.03 -3.85 -4.96
C ILE A 225 -3.67 -2.36 -4.99
N LEU A 226 -4.69 -1.53 -5.17
CA LEU A 226 -4.54 -0.07 -5.24
C LEU A 226 -5.50 0.56 -4.24
N LEU A 227 -4.93 1.14 -3.19
CA LEU A 227 -5.68 1.81 -2.11
C LEU A 227 -5.28 3.28 -2.07
N HIS A 228 -6.20 4.16 -1.68
CA HIS A 228 -5.90 5.56 -1.39
C HIS A 228 -6.39 5.94 -0.01
N SER A 229 -5.65 6.83 0.64
CA SER A 229 -6.02 7.34 1.94
C SER A 229 -6.60 8.76 1.86
N GLU A 230 -7.44 9.07 2.83
CA GLU A 230 -8.00 10.41 3.07
C GLU A 230 -7.70 10.83 4.51
N GLY A 231 -7.84 12.13 4.80
CA GLY A 231 -7.59 12.70 6.13
C GLY A 231 -6.30 13.51 6.23
N PRO A 232 -5.96 13.96 7.45
CA PRO A 232 -4.81 14.82 7.73
C PRO A 232 -3.47 14.22 7.29
N LEU A 233 -2.52 15.09 6.97
CA LEU A 233 -1.16 14.74 6.58
C LEU A 233 -0.17 15.14 7.68
N HIS A 234 0.83 14.28 7.86
CA HIS A 234 1.99 14.49 8.72
C HIS A 234 3.26 14.43 7.89
N THR A 235 4.38 14.90 8.48
CA THR A 235 5.71 14.78 7.87
C THR A 235 6.56 13.76 8.64
N HIS A 236 7.32 12.97 7.88
CA HIS A 236 8.29 12.02 8.40
C HIS A 236 9.66 12.32 7.79
N LYS A 237 10.67 12.40 8.64
CA LYS A 237 12.05 12.57 8.21
C LYS A 237 12.68 11.20 7.94
N LYS A 238 12.97 10.90 6.67
CA LYS A 238 13.68 9.68 6.27
C LYS A 238 15.12 9.68 6.83
N ALA A 239 15.76 8.50 6.84
CA ALA A 239 17.17 8.37 7.19
C ALA A 239 18.10 9.24 6.31
N SER A 240 17.70 9.53 5.07
CA SER A 240 18.41 10.45 4.18
C SER A 240 18.30 11.93 4.58
N GLY A 241 17.47 12.25 5.58
CA GLY A 241 17.15 13.62 5.98
C GLY A 241 16.01 14.26 5.19
N LYS A 242 15.54 13.64 4.09
CA LYS A 242 14.40 14.12 3.30
C LYS A 242 13.11 13.99 4.11
N GLU A 243 12.38 15.10 4.26
CA GLU A 243 11.03 15.09 4.81
C GLU A 243 10.05 14.63 3.74
N VAL A 244 9.14 13.75 4.14
CA VAL A 244 8.06 13.25 3.28
C VAL A 244 6.74 13.29 3.99
N PHE A 245 5.69 13.60 3.24
CA PHE A 245 4.32 13.55 3.72
C PHE A 245 3.83 12.10 3.85
N TYR A 246 3.00 11.84 4.85
CA TYR A 246 2.30 10.58 5.05
C TYR A 246 1.02 10.78 5.87
N ARG A 247 0.13 9.78 5.91
CA ARG A 247 -1.04 9.78 6.79
C ARG A 247 -0.87 8.76 7.92
N ASP A 248 -1.33 9.12 9.13
CA ASP A 248 -1.16 8.28 10.33
C ASP A 248 -2.49 8.00 11.02
N LYS A 249 -3.05 6.81 10.76
CA LYS A 249 -4.29 6.34 11.40
C LYS A 249 -4.18 6.14 12.91
N LYS A 250 -2.97 5.97 13.46
CA LYS A 250 -2.77 5.84 14.92
C LYS A 250 -2.93 7.19 15.63
N GLN A 251 -2.52 8.28 14.96
CA GLN A 251 -2.63 9.63 15.49
C GLN A 251 -3.99 10.26 15.16
N ASP A 252 -4.48 10.08 13.93
CA ASP A 252 -5.70 10.71 13.43
C ASP A 252 -6.79 9.69 13.11
N LYS A 253 -7.89 9.74 13.88
CA LYS A 253 -9.07 8.89 13.64
C LYS A 253 -9.81 9.19 12.32
N GLU A 254 -9.57 10.39 11.78
CA GLU A 254 -10.14 10.84 10.50
C GLU A 254 -9.44 10.20 9.30
N VAL A 255 -8.27 9.59 9.49
CA VAL A 255 -7.56 8.92 8.40
C VAL A 255 -8.32 7.66 8.00
N LYS A 256 -8.79 7.65 6.75
CA LYS A 256 -9.53 6.55 6.13
C LYS A 256 -8.75 5.99 4.94
N LEU A 257 -8.99 4.72 4.65
CA LEU A 257 -8.32 4.00 3.57
C LEU A 257 -9.38 3.32 2.71
N TYR A 258 -9.34 3.56 1.41
CA TYR A 258 -10.34 3.09 0.46
C TYR A 258 -9.68 2.37 -0.71
N TRP A 259 -10.39 1.43 -1.32
CA TRP A 259 -9.96 0.84 -2.58
C TRP A 259 -10.09 1.87 -3.70
N SER A 260 -9.00 2.11 -4.42
CA SER A 260 -8.99 2.95 -5.63
C SER A 260 -9.52 2.20 -6.85
N VAL A 261 -9.35 0.89 -6.86
CA VAL A 261 -9.93 -0.05 -7.82
C VAL A 261 -10.47 -1.22 -7.02
N PRO A 262 -11.78 -1.55 -7.07
CA PRO A 262 -12.33 -2.71 -6.36
C PRO A 262 -11.58 -4.01 -6.73
N PRO A 263 -11.58 -5.02 -5.85
CA PRO A 263 -10.90 -6.30 -6.13
C PRO A 263 -11.44 -6.95 -7.40
N GLN A 264 -10.54 -7.46 -8.24
CA GLN A 264 -10.88 -8.13 -9.52
C GLN A 264 -10.56 -9.63 -9.48
N CYS A 265 -9.78 -10.08 -8.50
CA CYS A 265 -9.51 -11.47 -8.17
C CYS A 265 -10.11 -11.77 -6.80
N PHE A 266 -11.33 -12.32 -6.79
CA PHE A 266 -12.00 -12.66 -5.55
C PHE A 266 -12.97 -13.83 -5.64
N ASP A 267 -13.11 -14.53 -4.53
CA ASP A 267 -14.15 -15.53 -4.33
C ASP A 267 -15.44 -14.84 -3.92
N LYS A 268 -16.47 -14.95 -4.76
CA LYS A 268 -17.80 -14.36 -4.52
C LYS A 268 -18.70 -15.32 -3.73
N LEU A 269 -19.46 -14.77 -2.79
CA LEU A 269 -20.62 -15.42 -2.18
C LEU A 269 -21.91 -15.06 -2.92
N SER A 270 -21.94 -13.90 -3.59
CA SER A 270 -23.12 -13.37 -4.29
C SER A 270 -22.76 -12.83 -5.67
N GLU A 271 -23.61 -13.10 -6.67
CA GLU A 271 -23.47 -12.53 -8.03
C GLU A 271 -23.60 -11.00 -8.04
N ASP A 272 -24.36 -10.43 -7.10
CA ASP A 272 -24.51 -8.97 -6.97
C ASP A 272 -23.15 -8.29 -6.69
N THR A 273 -22.30 -8.94 -5.91
CA THR A 273 -20.96 -8.44 -5.59
C THR A 273 -20.05 -8.44 -6.80
N GLU A 274 -20.18 -9.47 -7.67
CA GLU A 274 -19.50 -9.48 -8.96
C GLU A 274 -19.96 -8.33 -9.85
N ASN A 275 -21.26 -8.10 -9.96
CA ASN A 275 -21.80 -7.03 -10.78
C ASN A 275 -21.37 -5.63 -10.32
N LEU A 276 -21.16 -5.46 -9.00
CA LEU A 276 -20.64 -4.23 -8.42
C LEU A 276 -19.15 -4.01 -8.74
N PHE A 277 -18.29 -5.01 -8.52
CA PHE A 277 -16.84 -4.83 -8.58
C PHE A 277 -16.24 -5.01 -9.97
N LYS A 278 -16.80 -5.89 -10.80
CA LYS A 278 -16.15 -6.41 -12.02
C LYS A 278 -15.93 -5.34 -13.07
N ILE A 279 -14.67 -5.02 -13.36
CA ILE A 279 -14.27 -4.22 -14.50
C ILE A 279 -14.25 -5.13 -15.74
N ASP A 280 -14.63 -4.57 -16.88
CA ASP A 280 -14.54 -5.26 -18.16
C ASP A 280 -13.10 -5.74 -18.40
N GLU A 281 -12.95 -7.03 -18.72
CA GLU A 281 -11.66 -7.71 -18.80
C GLU A 281 -10.69 -7.02 -19.77
N THR A 282 -11.20 -6.43 -20.85
CA THR A 282 -10.40 -5.70 -21.84
C THR A 282 -9.65 -4.51 -21.24
N TYR A 283 -10.19 -3.86 -20.20
CA TYR A 283 -9.61 -2.65 -19.62
C TYR A 283 -9.03 -2.86 -18.22
N ARG A 284 -9.17 -4.06 -17.63
CA ARG A 284 -8.81 -4.33 -16.23
C ARG A 284 -7.37 -3.92 -15.92
N ASP A 285 -6.42 -4.43 -16.71
CA ASP A 285 -4.99 -4.17 -16.50
C ASP A 285 -4.62 -2.72 -16.80
N GLU A 286 -5.25 -2.13 -17.82
CA GLU A 286 -5.06 -0.73 -18.16
C GLU A 286 -5.52 0.20 -17.02
N VAL A 287 -6.70 -0.05 -16.44
CA VAL A 287 -7.22 0.72 -15.31
C VAL A 287 -6.29 0.63 -14.11
N LYS A 288 -5.83 -0.57 -13.76
CA LYS A 288 -4.88 -0.73 -12.64
C LYS A 288 -3.58 -0.01 -12.88
N ASN A 289 -3.03 -0.12 -14.09
CA ASN A 289 -1.81 0.60 -14.46
C ASN A 289 -2.00 2.12 -14.41
N ILE A 290 -3.13 2.64 -14.91
CA ILE A 290 -3.45 4.08 -14.84
C ILE A 290 -3.57 4.56 -13.39
N VAL A 291 -4.36 3.87 -12.57
CA VAL A 291 -4.57 4.26 -11.15
C VAL A 291 -3.26 4.19 -10.37
N SER A 292 -2.46 3.14 -10.57
CA SER A 292 -1.12 3.02 -9.99
C SER A 292 -0.25 4.24 -10.30
N ARG A 293 -0.22 4.67 -11.58
CA ARG A 293 0.56 5.83 -12.01
C ARG A 293 0.04 7.13 -11.40
N LEU A 294 -1.28 7.35 -11.37
CA LEU A 294 -1.88 8.53 -10.76
C LEU A 294 -1.53 8.66 -9.28
N GLN A 295 -1.63 7.57 -8.50
CA GLN A 295 -1.28 7.57 -7.08
C GLN A 295 0.21 7.84 -6.85
N ARG A 296 1.08 7.26 -7.67
CA ARG A 296 2.51 7.53 -7.62
C ARG A 296 2.84 8.98 -7.99
N LEU A 297 2.13 9.57 -8.94
CA LEU A 297 2.24 10.98 -9.28
C LEU A 297 1.78 11.89 -8.14
N GLU A 298 0.68 11.56 -7.45
CA GLU A 298 0.23 12.31 -6.28
C GLU A 298 1.36 12.42 -5.25
N TRP A 299 1.96 11.30 -4.86
CA TRP A 299 3.03 11.29 -3.87
C TRP A 299 4.32 11.95 -4.37
N LEU A 300 4.64 11.82 -5.65
CA LEU A 300 5.78 12.52 -6.24
C LEU A 300 5.58 14.04 -6.18
N ILE A 301 4.46 14.54 -6.68
CA ILE A 301 4.15 15.97 -6.71
C ILE A 301 4.02 16.52 -5.28
N ARG A 302 3.36 15.81 -4.36
CA ARG A 302 3.21 16.24 -2.97
C ARG A 302 4.54 16.40 -2.24
N ASN A 303 5.51 15.53 -2.53
CA ASN A 303 6.83 15.54 -1.89
C ASN A 303 7.89 16.33 -2.68
N ALA A 304 7.50 16.96 -3.80
CA ALA A 304 8.39 17.80 -4.58
C ALA A 304 8.68 19.11 -3.82
N SER A 305 9.95 19.50 -3.83
CA SER A 305 10.38 20.79 -3.28
C SER A 305 10.16 21.87 -4.32
N LEU A 306 9.20 22.75 -4.07
CA LEU A 306 8.83 23.85 -4.96
C LEU A 306 8.84 25.18 -4.18
N PRO A 307 9.21 26.30 -4.83
CA PRO A 307 9.05 27.63 -4.27
C PRO A 307 7.62 27.90 -3.76
N GLU A 308 7.49 28.70 -2.70
CA GLU A 308 6.21 28.97 -2.04
C GLU A 308 5.14 29.53 -2.99
N LYS A 309 5.56 30.35 -3.98
CA LYS A 309 4.65 30.91 -4.99
C LYS A 309 3.92 29.86 -5.84
N TYR A 310 4.40 28.62 -5.87
CA TYR A 310 3.78 27.53 -6.63
C TYR A 310 2.97 26.56 -5.75
N LYS A 311 2.80 26.83 -4.45
CA LYS A 311 2.08 25.93 -3.53
C LYS A 311 0.62 25.74 -3.91
N GLU A 312 -0.06 26.80 -4.32
CA GLU A 312 -1.46 26.72 -4.76
C GLU A 312 -1.63 25.84 -6.02
N TYR A 313 -0.71 25.98 -6.98
CA TYR A 313 -0.65 25.12 -8.17
C TYR A 313 -0.38 23.66 -7.78
N GLN A 314 0.54 23.43 -6.83
CA GLN A 314 0.87 22.11 -6.32
C GLN A 314 -0.36 21.43 -5.70
N GLU A 315 -1.06 22.12 -4.81
CA GLU A 315 -2.27 21.59 -4.17
C GLU A 315 -3.39 21.32 -5.17
N SER A 316 -3.64 22.25 -6.10
CA SER A 316 -4.67 22.12 -7.12
C SER A 316 -4.39 20.97 -8.09
N LEU A 317 -3.13 20.82 -8.54
CA LEU A 317 -2.72 19.70 -9.39
C LEU A 317 -2.87 18.36 -8.65
N ILE A 318 -2.50 18.31 -7.36
CA ILE A 318 -2.71 17.15 -6.51
C ILE A 318 -4.20 16.80 -6.46
N GLN A 319 -5.10 17.77 -6.24
CA GLN A 319 -6.54 17.50 -6.22
C GLN A 319 -7.07 17.00 -7.58
N ARG A 320 -6.52 17.51 -8.69
CA ARG A 320 -6.86 17.01 -10.04
C ARG A 320 -6.44 15.55 -10.22
N ILE A 321 -5.23 15.19 -9.79
CA ILE A 321 -4.73 13.80 -9.81
C ILE A 321 -5.61 12.89 -8.94
N ILE A 322 -5.91 13.32 -7.71
CA ILE A 322 -6.77 12.61 -6.76
C ILE A 322 -8.14 12.36 -7.36
N SER A 323 -8.76 13.40 -7.92
CA SER A 323 -10.07 13.32 -8.56
C SER A 323 -10.08 12.31 -9.71
N CYS A 324 -8.99 12.22 -10.48
CA CYS A 324 -8.89 11.26 -11.58
C CYS A 324 -8.90 9.81 -11.09
N TYR A 325 -8.10 9.45 -10.08
CA TYR A 325 -8.07 8.06 -9.62
C TYR A 325 -9.28 7.70 -8.74
N LYS A 326 -9.83 8.64 -7.95
CA LYS A 326 -11.04 8.40 -7.14
C LYS A 326 -12.27 8.10 -7.98
N ALA A 327 -12.34 8.61 -9.21
CA ALA A 327 -13.41 8.27 -10.13
C ALA A 327 -13.49 6.75 -10.44
N PHE A 328 -12.40 6.00 -10.28
CA PHE A 328 -12.39 4.53 -10.43
C PHE A 328 -12.79 3.79 -9.15
N ALA A 329 -12.73 4.44 -7.99
CA ALA A 329 -13.04 3.87 -6.69
C ALA A 329 -14.55 3.68 -6.46
N THR A 330 -15.37 4.53 -7.07
CA THR A 330 -16.82 4.52 -6.90
C THR A 330 -17.44 3.23 -7.46
N VAL A 331 -18.07 2.46 -6.58
CA VAL A 331 -18.73 1.19 -6.89
C VAL A 331 -20.20 1.44 -7.21
N GLN A 332 -20.59 1.20 -8.46
CA GLN A 332 -21.97 1.38 -8.91
C GLN A 332 -22.53 0.10 -9.53
N LEU A 333 -23.81 -0.15 -9.32
CA LEU A 333 -24.51 -1.30 -9.87
C LEU A 333 -24.58 -1.17 -11.40
N LYS A 334 -24.16 -2.22 -12.10
CA LYS A 334 -24.11 -2.25 -13.57
C LYS A 334 -25.36 -2.95 -14.08
N ASN A 335 -26.29 -2.17 -14.62
CA ASN A 335 -27.60 -2.67 -15.05
C ASN A 335 -27.74 -2.82 -16.58
N GLU A 336 -26.65 -2.73 -17.34
CA GLU A 336 -26.74 -2.59 -18.79
C GLU A 336 -26.29 -3.83 -19.57
N ASN A 337 -27.13 -4.21 -20.54
CA ASN A 337 -26.80 -5.23 -21.53
C ASN A 337 -25.77 -4.66 -22.52
N LYS A 338 -24.57 -5.26 -22.55
CA LYS A 338 -23.55 -4.93 -23.54
C LYS A 338 -23.94 -5.48 -24.92
N ALA A 339 -23.60 -4.75 -25.97
CA ALA A 339 -23.68 -5.30 -27.33
C ALA A 339 -22.75 -6.53 -27.44
N THR A 340 -23.32 -7.69 -27.79
CA THR A 340 -22.60 -8.98 -27.93
C THR A 340 -22.56 -9.45 -29.39
N GLY A 341 -21.84 -10.55 -29.66
CA GLY A 341 -21.71 -11.12 -31.00
C GLY A 341 -20.93 -10.24 -31.97
N TRP A 342 -21.25 -10.32 -33.26
CA TRP A 342 -20.52 -9.60 -34.32
C TRP A 342 -20.57 -8.07 -34.17
N GLN A 343 -21.68 -7.51 -33.69
CA GLN A 343 -21.81 -6.08 -33.41
C GLN A 343 -20.87 -5.65 -32.29
N GLY A 344 -20.82 -6.43 -31.20
CA GLY A 344 -19.88 -6.20 -30.10
C GLY A 344 -18.41 -6.30 -30.53
N SER A 345 -18.09 -7.29 -31.38
CA SER A 345 -16.73 -7.47 -31.91
C SER A 345 -16.30 -6.30 -32.79
N ILE A 346 -17.19 -5.79 -33.66
CA ILE A 346 -16.89 -4.61 -34.50
C ILE A 346 -16.67 -3.38 -33.64
N LEU A 347 -17.55 -3.12 -32.66
CA LEU A 347 -17.39 -1.99 -31.76
C LEU A 347 -16.07 -2.06 -31.00
N SER A 348 -15.72 -3.22 -30.45
CA SER A 348 -14.44 -3.44 -29.77
C SER A 348 -13.24 -3.22 -30.70
N PHE A 349 -13.32 -3.66 -31.96
CA PHE A 349 -12.25 -3.48 -32.94
C PHE A 349 -11.98 -1.99 -33.23
N PHE A 350 -13.04 -1.19 -33.33
CA PHE A 350 -12.93 0.26 -33.53
C PHE A 350 -12.77 1.05 -32.22
N SER A 351 -12.56 0.37 -31.08
CA SER A 351 -12.51 0.99 -29.74
C SER A 351 -13.77 1.82 -29.40
N LEU A 352 -14.91 1.49 -30.01
CA LEU A 352 -16.19 2.12 -29.74
C LEU A 352 -16.87 1.44 -28.53
N PRO A 353 -17.53 2.20 -27.64
CA PRO A 353 -18.13 1.64 -26.45
C PRO A 353 -19.31 0.70 -26.78
N ARG A 354 -19.38 -0.46 -26.11
CA ARG A 354 -20.48 -1.44 -26.27
C ARG A 354 -21.64 -1.22 -25.30
N SER A 355 -21.51 -0.26 -24.38
CA SER A 355 -22.51 0.14 -23.38
C SER A 355 -22.22 1.55 -22.84
N CYS A 356 -23.15 2.15 -22.10
CA CYS A 356 -22.92 3.45 -21.44
C CYS A 356 -21.86 3.30 -20.33
N GLU A 357 -21.88 2.19 -19.59
CA GLU A 357 -20.87 1.89 -18.57
C GLU A 357 -19.46 1.76 -19.15
N GLU A 358 -19.32 1.11 -20.31
CA GLU A 358 -18.03 1.06 -21.01
C GLU A 358 -17.59 2.44 -21.49
N LYS A 359 -18.51 3.26 -22.00
CA LYS A 359 -18.20 4.65 -22.36
C LYS A 359 -17.68 5.45 -21.16
N LYS A 360 -18.37 5.40 -20.01
CA LYS A 360 -17.92 6.06 -18.77
C LYS A 360 -16.52 5.59 -18.36
N LEU A 361 -16.23 4.30 -18.50
CA LEU A 361 -14.92 3.76 -18.20
C LEU A 361 -13.85 4.29 -19.17
N GLN A 362 -14.14 4.29 -20.46
CA GLN A 362 -13.26 4.85 -21.50
C GLN A 362 -13.01 6.35 -21.27
N ASP A 363 -14.03 7.13 -20.89
CA ASP A 363 -13.91 8.56 -20.58
C ASP A 363 -12.96 8.80 -19.38
N LYS A 364 -13.07 7.98 -18.31
CA LYS A 364 -12.15 8.02 -17.16
C LYS A 364 -10.71 7.70 -17.59
N ILE A 365 -10.53 6.67 -18.41
CA ILE A 365 -9.23 6.27 -18.97
C ILE A 365 -8.63 7.39 -19.82
N GLN A 366 -9.43 7.99 -20.71
CA GLN A 366 -9.01 9.07 -21.60
C GLN A 366 -8.60 10.30 -20.80
N ARG A 367 -9.38 10.70 -19.79
CA ARG A 367 -9.06 11.83 -18.92
C ARG A 367 -7.70 11.66 -18.24
N ALA A 368 -7.41 10.47 -17.70
CA ALA A 368 -6.13 10.17 -17.09
C ALA A 368 -4.97 10.20 -18.11
N LYS A 369 -5.17 9.64 -19.31
CA LYS A 369 -4.17 9.67 -20.39
C LYS A 369 -3.86 11.10 -20.86
N LEU A 370 -4.88 11.95 -20.97
CA LEU A 370 -4.70 13.37 -21.32
C LEU A 370 -3.90 14.10 -20.24
N LEU A 371 -4.18 13.84 -18.96
CA LEU A 371 -3.38 14.38 -17.85
C LEU A 371 -1.92 13.92 -17.93
N PHE A 372 -1.67 12.63 -18.16
CA PHE A 372 -0.31 12.11 -18.35
C PHE A 372 0.42 12.77 -19.52
N ASN A 373 -0.27 12.93 -20.66
CA ASN A 373 0.30 13.60 -21.82
C ASN A 373 0.64 15.05 -21.50
N SER A 374 -0.28 15.78 -20.86
CA SER A 374 -0.10 17.20 -20.52
C SER A 374 1.06 17.42 -19.55
N LEU A 375 1.17 16.58 -18.51
CA LEU A 375 2.32 16.60 -17.60
C LEU A 375 3.64 16.32 -18.31
N TYR A 376 3.65 15.37 -19.25
CA TYR A 376 4.85 15.06 -20.03
C TYR A 376 5.24 16.22 -20.95
N MET A 377 4.27 16.80 -21.67
CA MET A 377 4.52 17.95 -22.55
C MET A 377 5.02 19.16 -21.75
N ALA A 378 4.42 19.43 -20.59
CA ALA A 378 4.89 20.49 -19.70
C ALA A 378 6.36 20.35 -19.31
N VAL A 379 6.82 19.12 -19.06
CA VAL A 379 8.22 18.82 -18.71
C VAL A 379 9.17 18.99 -19.89
N VAL A 380 8.79 18.51 -21.09
CA VAL A 380 9.67 18.48 -22.27
C VAL A 380 9.69 19.83 -23.00
N ASP A 381 8.54 20.47 -23.12
CA ASP A 381 8.38 21.75 -23.80
C ASP A 381 8.62 22.95 -22.87
N ASP A 382 9.00 22.70 -21.61
CA ASP A 382 9.31 23.70 -20.58
C ASP A 382 8.22 24.78 -20.43
N TRP A 383 6.99 24.33 -20.17
CA TRP A 383 5.85 25.25 -20.05
C TRP A 383 6.08 26.29 -18.95
N SER A 384 5.74 27.54 -19.26
CA SER A 384 5.91 28.67 -18.34
C SER A 384 4.62 28.96 -17.56
N ILE A 385 4.76 29.28 -16.28
CA ILE A 385 3.71 29.90 -15.45
C ILE A 385 3.98 31.41 -15.44
N TYR A 386 3.04 32.19 -15.97
CA TYR A 386 3.12 33.65 -16.03
C TYR A 386 2.49 34.27 -14.78
N ASP A 387 3.24 35.05 -14.01
CA ASP A 387 2.75 35.64 -12.75
C ASP A 387 1.55 36.60 -12.96
N GLU A 388 1.34 37.09 -14.19
CA GLU A 388 0.23 37.97 -14.60
C GLU A 388 -1.09 37.22 -14.85
N TYR A 389 -1.03 35.90 -15.03
CA TYR A 389 -2.20 35.08 -15.33
C TYR A 389 -2.64 34.28 -14.11
N PRO A 390 -3.95 34.23 -13.83
CA PRO A 390 -4.43 33.42 -12.73
C PRO A 390 -4.31 31.93 -13.04
N SER A 391 -4.41 31.09 -12.01
CA SER A 391 -4.56 29.64 -12.18
C SER A 391 -5.92 29.33 -12.82
N GLU A 392 -5.99 28.25 -13.62
CA GLU A 392 -7.26 27.78 -14.22
C GLU A 392 -8.34 27.41 -13.19
N THR A 393 -7.97 27.21 -11.92
CA THR A 393 -8.90 26.94 -10.82
C THR A 393 -9.30 28.19 -10.04
N SER A 394 -8.81 29.37 -10.43
CA SER A 394 -9.18 30.64 -9.78
C SER A 394 -10.63 31.02 -10.09
N THR A 395 -11.28 31.71 -9.15
CA THR A 395 -12.68 32.15 -9.27
C THR A 395 -12.84 33.47 -10.03
N ILE A 396 -11.84 33.89 -10.82
CA ILE A 396 -11.93 35.12 -11.61
C ILE A 396 -12.72 34.79 -12.88
N GLU A 397 -14.04 35.03 -12.83
CA GLU A 397 -15.02 34.59 -13.84
C GLU A 397 -14.80 35.16 -15.26
N ASP A 398 -13.86 36.09 -15.45
CA ASP A 398 -13.63 36.83 -16.71
C ASP A 398 -12.18 36.75 -17.25
N ALA A 399 -11.33 35.85 -16.76
CA ALA A 399 -9.96 35.72 -17.29
C ALA A 399 -9.95 35.02 -18.67
N GLU A 400 -9.62 35.76 -19.74
CA GLU A 400 -9.43 35.19 -21.10
C GLU A 400 -8.21 34.27 -21.17
N ASP A 401 -7.16 34.56 -20.40
CA ASP A 401 -5.90 33.80 -20.32
C ASP A 401 -5.65 33.27 -18.90
N TYR A 402 -5.18 32.03 -18.78
CA TYR A 402 -4.89 31.37 -17.51
C TYR A 402 -3.70 30.42 -17.60
N ASN A 403 -3.06 30.17 -16.45
CA ASN A 403 -2.03 29.14 -16.31
C ASN A 403 -2.67 27.77 -16.05
N VAL A 404 -2.34 26.79 -16.88
CA VAL A 404 -2.72 25.38 -16.67
C VAL A 404 -1.95 24.76 -15.50
N LEU A 405 -2.61 23.92 -14.69
CA LEU A 405 -1.99 23.31 -13.50
C LEU A 405 -0.80 22.43 -13.85
N GLU A 406 -0.83 21.76 -15.00
CA GLU A 406 0.22 20.85 -15.45
C GLU A 406 1.55 21.57 -15.74
N ALA A 407 1.53 22.88 -16.00
CA ALA A 407 2.75 23.69 -16.19
C ALA A 407 3.69 23.62 -14.97
N LEU A 408 3.15 23.33 -13.77
CA LEU A 408 3.95 23.09 -12.57
C LEU A 408 5.03 22.02 -12.77
N ALA A 409 4.77 21.01 -13.62
CA ALA A 409 5.71 19.92 -13.88
C ALA A 409 7.04 20.41 -14.48
N ALA A 410 7.03 21.54 -15.21
CA ALA A 410 8.24 22.19 -15.73
C ALA A 410 9.14 22.74 -14.60
N TYR A 411 8.60 23.02 -13.43
CA TYR A 411 9.32 23.61 -12.29
C TYR A 411 9.84 22.58 -11.29
N LEU A 412 9.59 21.28 -11.53
CA LEU A 412 10.14 20.20 -10.72
C LEU A 412 11.67 20.10 -10.84
N SER A 413 12.32 19.55 -9.81
CA SER A 413 13.73 19.22 -9.88
C SER A 413 14.01 18.21 -11.01
N THR A 414 15.24 18.17 -11.54
CA THR A 414 15.61 17.21 -12.60
C THR A 414 15.34 15.76 -12.17
N GLU A 415 15.60 15.41 -10.91
CA GLU A 415 15.33 14.07 -10.37
C GLU A 415 13.83 13.76 -10.35
N ASP A 416 13.00 14.73 -9.96
CA ASP A 416 11.55 14.59 -9.94
C ASP A 416 10.96 14.54 -11.36
N LYS A 417 11.51 15.31 -12.33
CA LYS A 417 11.16 15.23 -13.75
C LYS A 417 11.43 13.84 -14.33
N ILE A 418 12.62 13.28 -14.07
CA ILE A 418 12.99 11.91 -14.48
C ILE A 418 12.02 10.90 -13.87
N SER A 419 11.72 11.04 -12.58
CA SER A 419 10.82 10.14 -11.85
C SER A 419 9.39 10.24 -12.37
N LEU A 420 8.89 11.45 -12.65
CA LEU A 420 7.58 11.69 -13.26
C LEU A 420 7.47 11.01 -14.63
N CYS A 421 8.43 11.23 -15.54
CA CYS A 421 8.45 10.60 -16.85
C CYS A 421 8.45 9.07 -16.73
N LYS A 422 9.25 8.52 -15.82
CA LYS A 422 9.30 7.07 -15.54
C LYS A 422 7.96 6.53 -15.04
N ILE A 423 7.26 7.26 -14.17
CA ILE A 423 5.92 6.87 -13.70
C ILE A 423 4.94 6.83 -14.88
N ILE A 424 4.96 7.85 -15.75
CA ILE A 424 4.10 7.93 -16.94
C ILE A 424 4.46 6.88 -18.01
N GLY A 425 5.65 6.28 -17.92
CA GLY A 425 6.14 5.27 -18.86
C GLY A 425 6.79 5.89 -20.09
N ARG A 426 7.42 7.05 -19.94
CA ARG A 426 8.19 7.75 -20.98
C ARG A 426 9.59 8.07 -20.49
N SER A 427 10.51 8.28 -21.43
CA SER A 427 11.86 8.76 -21.13
C SER A 427 11.85 10.26 -20.91
N TYR A 428 12.61 10.75 -19.94
CA TYR A 428 12.89 12.18 -19.83
C TYR A 428 13.84 12.60 -20.95
N LEU A 429 13.50 13.68 -21.66
CA LEU A 429 14.33 14.28 -22.70
C LEU A 429 14.90 15.58 -22.12
N GLN A 430 16.21 15.63 -21.94
CA GLN A 430 16.88 16.85 -21.48
C GLN A 430 17.03 17.78 -22.69
N ASN A 431 16.55 19.01 -22.58
CA ASN A 431 16.77 20.01 -23.62
C ASN A 431 18.25 20.39 -23.63
N GLU A 432 18.94 20.14 -24.74
CA GLU A 432 20.32 20.56 -24.99
C GLU A 432 20.35 22.05 -25.37
N GLU A 433 20.19 22.99 -24.42
CA GLU A 433 20.48 24.44 -24.62
C GLU A 433 20.34 25.17 -23.26
N THR A 434 21.41 25.55 -22.55
CA THR A 434 22.24 26.73 -22.84
C THR A 434 23.64 26.57 -22.23
N PRO A 435 24.75 26.82 -22.96
CA PRO A 435 26.05 26.94 -22.36
C PRO A 435 26.08 28.20 -21.48
N GLU A 436 26.50 28.06 -20.22
CA GLU A 436 26.95 29.19 -19.42
C GLU A 436 28.04 29.93 -20.21
N MET A 437 27.73 31.12 -20.74
CA MET A 437 28.76 32.06 -21.14
C MET A 437 29.47 32.51 -19.86
N VAL A 438 30.49 31.74 -19.48
CA VAL A 438 31.54 32.16 -18.56
C VAL A 438 32.09 33.45 -19.12
N THR A 439 31.74 34.55 -18.47
CA THR A 439 32.35 35.86 -18.69
C THR A 439 33.82 35.74 -18.33
N LEU A 440 34.66 35.53 -19.33
CA LEU A 440 36.10 35.76 -19.23
C LEU A 440 36.31 37.27 -19.03
N SER A 441 36.35 37.69 -17.77
CA SER A 441 37.01 38.93 -17.39
C SER A 441 38.52 38.73 -17.57
N VAL A 442 39.00 39.07 -18.75
CA VAL A 442 40.43 39.24 -19.02
C VAL A 442 40.87 40.50 -18.27
N ILE A 443 41.67 40.27 -17.22
CA ILE A 443 42.52 41.27 -16.59
C ILE A 443 43.52 41.75 -17.66
N ASN A 444 43.58 43.06 -17.87
CA ASN A 444 44.78 43.77 -18.31
C ASN A 444 45.03 44.93 -17.35
#